data_AF-V5G1D4-F1
#
_entry.id   AF-V5G1D4-F1
#
_cell.length_a   1.000
_cell.length_b   1.000
_cell.length_c   1.000
_cell.angle_alpha   90.00
_cell.angle_beta   90.00
_cell.angle_gamma   90.00
#
_symmetry.space_group_name_H-M   'P 1'
#
loop_
_entity.id
_entity.type
_entity.pdbx_description
1 polymer ?
#
loop_
_entity_poly.entity_id
_entity_poly.type
_entity_poly.pdbx_seq_one_letter_code
_entity_poly.pdbx_strand_id
1 'polypeptide(L)'
;LVDTVLDHIKTQGLTAIGNLQGENIHINFVENLLTVYKKYKQLIQEVFKSDQNFMGALDKACSSVINHRPNQGRSPCRSPELLAKYCDTLLKKSSKGISES
;
A
#
# COMPACT_ATOMS: atom_id res chain seq x y z
N LEU A 1 10.33 -14.76 -14.64
CA LEU A 1 8.89 -14.42 -14.55
C LEU A 1 8.53 -13.85 -13.18
N VAL A 2 8.83 -14.55 -12.08
CA VAL A 2 8.55 -14.05 -10.71
C VAL A 2 9.16 -12.67 -10.46
N ASP A 3 10.44 -12.47 -10.80
CA ASP A 3 11.10 -11.16 -10.64
C ASP A 3 10.47 -10.06 -11.51
N THR A 4 10.00 -10.42 -12.71
CA THR A 4 9.29 -9.50 -13.61
C THR A 4 7.96 -9.05 -13.00
N VAL A 5 7.22 -9.99 -12.40
CA VAL A 5 5.97 -9.67 -11.69
C VAL A 5 6.25 -8.81 -10.46
N LEU A 6 7.30 -9.12 -9.69
CA LEU A 6 7.73 -8.30 -8.55
C LEU A 6 7.99 -6.85 -8.97
N ASP A 7 8.84 -6.65 -9.99
CA ASP A 7 9.22 -5.30 -10.44
C ASP A 7 8.03 -4.53 -11.02
N HIS A 8 7.14 -5.22 -11.74
CA HIS A 8 5.90 -4.64 -12.23
C HIS A 8 4.99 -4.17 -11.09
N ILE A 9 4.75 -5.01 -10.08
CA ILE A 9 3.92 -4.66 -8.91
C ILE A 9 4.55 -3.48 -8.16
N LYS A 10 5.87 -3.51 -7.96
CA LYS A 10 6.60 -2.43 -7.29
C LYS A 10 6.43 -1.11 -8.03
N THR A 11 6.62 -1.09 -9.35
CA THR A 11 6.47 0.11 -10.18
C THR A 11 5.05 0.66 -10.08
N GLN A 12 4.05 -0.21 -10.19
CA GLN A 12 2.64 0.18 -10.09
C GLN A 12 2.27 0.71 -8.70
N GLY A 13 2.82 0.09 -7.65
CA GLY A 13 2.70 0.57 -6.28
C GLY A 13 3.30 1.97 -6.09
N LEU A 14 4.53 2.20 -6.58
CA LEU A 14 5.19 3.51 -6.51
C LEU A 14 4.42 4.58 -7.28
N THR A 15 3.91 4.28 -8.48
CA THR A 15 3.05 5.21 -9.23
C THR A 15 1.79 5.56 -8.45
N ALA A 16 1.15 4.58 -7.80
CA ALA A 16 -0.09 4.79 -7.05
C ALA A 16 0.09 5.68 -5.81
N ILE A 17 1.28 5.71 -5.21
CA ILE A 17 1.57 6.53 -4.01
C ILE A 17 2.43 7.77 -4.28
N GLY A 18 3.00 7.91 -5.48
CA GLY A 18 4.08 8.87 -5.76
C GLY A 18 3.65 10.34 -5.79
N ASN A 19 2.42 10.63 -6.21
CA ASN A 19 1.94 12.00 -6.45
C ASN A 19 0.81 12.43 -5.50
N LEU A 20 0.80 11.88 -4.28
CA LEU A 20 -0.25 12.19 -3.31
C LEU A 20 -0.02 13.55 -2.64
N GLN A 21 -1.06 14.38 -2.61
CA GLN A 21 -1.04 15.72 -2.03
C GLN A 21 -2.36 16.00 -1.29
N GLY A 22 -2.37 17.08 -0.50
CA GLY A 22 -3.54 17.53 0.25
C GLY A 22 -3.71 16.86 1.62
N GLU A 23 -4.79 17.21 2.32
CA GLU A 23 -5.06 16.81 3.71
C GLU A 23 -5.34 15.30 3.84
N ASN A 24 -5.91 14.70 2.80
CA ASN A 24 -6.28 13.28 2.76
C ASN A 24 -5.12 12.36 2.32
N ILE A 25 -3.88 12.87 2.29
CA ILE A 25 -2.70 12.09 1.86
C ILE A 25 -2.56 10.75 2.58
N HIS A 26 -2.85 10.71 3.89
CA HIS A 26 -2.76 9.51 4.71
C HIS A 26 -3.80 8.45 4.32
N ILE A 27 -5.02 8.88 3.98
CA ILE A 27 -6.09 8.00 3.47
C ILE A 27 -5.70 7.47 2.10
N ASN A 28 -5.38 8.36 1.17
CA ASN A 28 -5.05 7.98 -0.21
C ASN A 28 -3.82 7.06 -0.26
N PHE A 29 -2.83 7.28 0.61
CA PHE A 29 -1.64 6.44 0.68
C PHE A 29 -1.98 4.98 1.00
N VAL A 30 -2.79 4.75 2.04
CA VAL A 30 -3.16 3.40 2.47
C VAL A 30 -4.14 2.76 1.49
N GLU A 31 -5.19 3.47 1.07
CA GLU A 31 -6.20 2.94 0.16
C GLU A 31 -5.63 2.59 -1.21
N ASN A 32 -4.72 3.41 -1.75
CA ASN A 32 -4.07 3.12 -3.03
C ASN A 32 -3.17 1.88 -2.94
N LEU A 33 -2.39 1.76 -1.86
CA LEU A 33 -1.54 0.58 -1.64
C LEU A 33 -2.38 -0.69 -1.46
N LEU A 34 -3.49 -0.61 -0.71
CA LEU A 34 -4.44 -1.71 -0.56
C LEU A 34 -5.09 -2.09 -1.90
N THR A 35 -5.42 -1.12 -2.74
CA THR A 35 -5.98 -1.35 -4.08
C THR A 35 -5.00 -2.13 -4.95
N VAL A 36 -3.73 -1.71 -4.97
CA VAL A 36 -2.65 -2.42 -5.68
C VAL A 36 -2.51 -3.84 -5.14
N TYR A 37 -2.41 -4.02 -3.83
CA TYR A 37 -2.28 -5.34 -3.20
C TYR A 37 -3.44 -6.27 -3.57
N LYS A 38 -4.70 -5.80 -3.43
CA LYS A 38 -5.89 -6.59 -3.75
C LYS A 38 -5.93 -7.02 -5.21
N LYS A 39 -5.65 -6.09 -6.13
CA LYS A 39 -5.59 -6.37 -7.58
C LYS A 39 -4.62 -7.50 -7.89
N TYR A 40 -3.37 -7.41 -7.40
CA TYR A 40 -2.36 -8.41 -7.73
C TYR A 40 -2.52 -9.71 -6.95
N LYS A 41 -3.03 -9.66 -5.72
CA LYS A 41 -3.43 -10.87 -4.98
C LYS A 41 -4.49 -11.67 -5.75
N GLN A 42 -5.52 -11.00 -6.24
CA GLN A 42 -6.57 -11.64 -7.04
C GLN A 42 -6.00 -12.25 -8.33
N LEU A 43 -5.17 -11.50 -9.06
CA LEU A 43 -4.51 -11.99 -10.26
C LEU A 43 -3.65 -13.24 -9.98
N ILE A 44 -2.87 -13.23 -8.90
CA ILE A 44 -2.03 -14.37 -8.50
C ILE A 44 -2.88 -15.58 -8.11
N GLN A 45 -3.99 -15.35 -7.42
CA GLN A 45 -4.92 -16.41 -7.06
C GLN A 45 -5.58 -17.04 -8.30
N GLU A 46 -6.05 -16.23 -9.24
CA GLU A 46 -6.80 -16.71 -10.41
C GLU A 46 -5.90 -17.36 -11.46
N VAL A 47 -4.78 -16.71 -11.80
CA VAL A 47 -3.90 -17.10 -12.90
C VAL A 47 -2.80 -18.05 -12.43
N PHE A 48 -2.17 -17.76 -11.30
CA PHE A 48 -1.03 -18.54 -10.77
C PHE A 48 -1.43 -19.50 -9.63
N LYS A 49 -2.73 -19.65 -9.36
CA LYS A 49 -3.28 -20.59 -8.35
C LYS A 49 -2.65 -20.43 -6.97
N SER A 50 -2.38 -19.19 -6.57
CA SER A 50 -1.77 -18.86 -5.28
C SER A 50 -0.37 -19.47 -5.07
N ASP A 51 0.39 -19.63 -6.15
CA ASP A 51 1.79 -20.06 -6.09
C ASP A 51 2.60 -19.21 -5.10
N GLN A 52 3.35 -19.89 -4.23
CA GLN A 52 4.05 -19.25 -3.11
C GLN A 52 5.17 -18.31 -3.56
N ASN A 53 5.79 -18.54 -4.72
CA ASN A 53 6.83 -17.65 -5.24
C ASN A 53 6.23 -16.31 -5.69
N PHE A 54 5.07 -16.36 -6.34
CA PHE A 54 4.36 -15.14 -6.76
C PHE A 54 3.75 -14.39 -5.56
N MET A 55 3.22 -15.11 -4.57
CA MET A 55 2.78 -14.50 -3.31
C MET A 55 3.95 -13.81 -2.59
N GLY A 56 5.11 -14.47 -2.48
CA GLY A 56 6.32 -13.88 -1.92
C GLY A 56 6.84 -12.68 -2.72
N ALA A 57 6.67 -12.68 -4.04
CA ALA A 57 6.99 -11.54 -4.89
C ALA A 57 6.06 -10.33 -4.63
N LEU A 58 4.76 -10.57 -4.44
CA LEU A 58 3.80 -9.54 -4.03
C LEU A 58 4.20 -8.92 -2.68
N ASP A 59 4.50 -9.75 -1.68
CA ASP A 59 4.88 -9.28 -0.34
C ASP A 59 6.17 -8.46 -0.37
N LYS A 60 7.19 -8.91 -1.13
CA LYS A 60 8.44 -8.17 -1.34
C LYS A 60 8.20 -6.85 -2.06
N ALA A 61 7.36 -6.82 -3.08
CA ALA A 61 7.02 -5.60 -3.81
C ALA A 61 6.33 -4.58 -2.90
N CYS A 62 5.29 -4.98 -2.16
CA CYS A 62 4.61 -4.12 -1.20
C CYS A 62 5.55 -3.60 -0.11
N SER A 63 6.43 -4.46 0.41
CA SER A 63 7.47 -4.07 1.38
C SER A 63 8.45 -3.04 0.82
N SER A 64 8.81 -3.14 -0.46
CA SER A 64 9.66 -2.14 -1.12
C SER A 64 8.94 -0.81 -1.34
N VAL A 65 7.63 -0.83 -1.62
CA VAL A 65 6.82 0.37 -1.86
C VAL A 65 6.60 1.11 -0.54
N ILE A 66 6.22 0.41 0.52
CA ILE A 66 5.94 1.04 1.83
C ILE A 66 7.20 1.63 2.47
N ASN A 67 8.37 1.03 2.22
CA ASN A 67 9.66 1.52 2.72
C ASN A 67 10.37 2.47 1.74
N HIS A 68 9.72 2.85 0.63
CA HIS A 68 10.33 3.73 -0.36
C HIS A 68 10.57 5.12 0.23
N ARG A 69 11.80 5.62 0.04
CA ARG A 69 12.18 6.97 0.42
C ARG A 69 12.29 7.84 -0.83
N PRO A 70 11.46 8.88 -0.97
CA PRO A 70 11.58 9.80 -2.09
C PRO A 70 12.93 10.53 -2.07
N ASN A 71 13.33 11.08 -3.21
CA ASN A 71 14.60 11.80 -3.39
C ASN A 71 15.85 10.99 -3.00
N GLN A 72 15.87 9.69 -3.34
CA GLN A 72 17.00 8.79 -3.08
C GLN A 72 17.44 8.76 -1.61
N GLY A 73 16.48 8.79 -0.68
CA GLY A 73 16.78 8.70 0.75
C GLY A 73 17.16 10.03 1.43
N ARG A 74 17.18 11.14 0.69
CA ARG A 74 17.38 12.49 1.28
C ARG A 74 16.18 12.97 2.09
N SER A 75 15.00 12.44 1.80
CA SER A 75 13.79 12.74 2.55
C SER A 75 13.46 11.62 3.55
N PRO A 76 12.91 11.97 4.73
CA PRO A 76 12.50 10.97 5.70
C PRO A 76 11.40 10.07 5.13
N CYS A 77 11.37 8.81 5.59
CA CYS A 77 10.27 7.90 5.27
C CYS A 77 9.01 8.41 5.96
N ARG A 78 8.00 8.80 5.18
CA ARG A 78 6.72 9.34 5.68
C ARG A 78 5.72 8.25 6.02
N SER A 79 5.98 7.01 5.61
CA SER A 79 5.05 5.90 5.79
C SER A 79 4.62 5.67 7.25
N PRO A 80 5.51 5.71 8.27
CA PRO A 80 5.08 5.56 9.66
C PRO A 80 4.07 6.64 10.10
N GLU A 81 4.29 7.89 9.71
CA GLU A 81 3.40 9.01 10.03
C GLU A 81 2.04 8.87 9.32
N LEU A 82 2.06 8.53 8.03
CA LEU A 82 0.83 8.35 7.24
C LEU A 82 -0.02 7.20 7.76
N LEU A 83 0.62 6.07 8.13
CA LEU A 83 -0.07 4.93 8.73
C LEU A 83 -0.69 5.29 10.07
N ALA A 84 0.04 5.98 10.95
CA ALA A 84 -0.49 6.42 12.25
C ALA A 84 -1.72 7.33 12.08
N LYS A 85 -1.63 8.33 11.20
CA LYS A 85 -2.76 9.23 10.88
C LYS A 85 -3.96 8.50 10.31
N TYR A 86 -3.75 7.50 9.46
CA TYR A 86 -4.83 6.67 8.92
C TYR A 86 -5.53 5.86 10.02
N CYS A 87 -4.77 5.23 10.92
CA CYS A 87 -5.33 4.54 12.09
C CYS A 87 -6.17 5.50 12.96
N ASP A 88 -5.67 6.70 13.26
CA ASP A 88 -6.41 7.71 14.02
C ASP A 88 -7.72 8.10 13.34
N THR A 89 -7.70 8.28 12.01
CA THR A 89 -8.90 8.60 11.22
C THR A 89 -9.94 7.47 11.30
N LEU A 90 -9.51 6.21 11.20
CA LEU A 90 -10.40 5.05 11.34
C LEU A 90 -11.03 4.99 12.74
N LEU A 91 -10.22 5.15 13.78
CA LEU A 91 -10.68 5.11 15.17
C LEU A 91 -11.68 6.24 15.44
N LYS A 92 -11.37 7.49 15.06
CA LYS A 92 -12.29 8.63 15.23
C LYS A 92 -13.61 8.45 14.51
N LYS A 93 -13.60 7.85 13.31
CA LYS A 93 -14.82 7.55 12.56
C LYS A 93 -15.65 6.46 13.25
N SER A 94 -14.99 5.44 13.80
CA SER A 94 -15.64 4.38 14.58
C SER A 94 -16.24 4.92 15.88
N SER A 95 -15.58 5.84 16.58
CA SER A 95 -16.10 6.46 17.81
C SER A 95 -17.37 7.28 17.58
N LYS A 96 -17.55 7.86 16.38
CA LYS A 96 -18.79 8.58 16.02
C LYS A 96 -20.00 7.66 15.79
N GLY A 97 -19.78 6.35 15.61
CA GLY A 97 -20.84 5.35 15.50
C GLY A 97 -21.31 4.77 16.83
N ILE A 98 -20.66 5.10 17.95
CA ILE A 98 -20.99 4.55 19.28
C ILE A 98 -21.88 5.49 20.11
N SER A 99 -22.19 6.69 19.61
CA SER A 99 -22.96 7.72 20.34
C SER A 99 -24.42 7.89 19.86
N GLU A 100 -25.03 6.87 19.25
CA GLU A 100 -26.49 6.75 19.17
C GLU A 100 -26.90 5.27 19.33
N SER A 101 -27.18 4.88 20.57
CA SER A 101 -28.03 3.75 20.96
C SER A 101 -28.51 3.98 22.38
#